data_AF-A0A0B2PJ62-F1
#
_entry.id   AF-A0A0B2PJ62-F1
#
_cell.length_a   1.000
_cell.length_b   1.000
_cell.length_c   1.000
_cell.angle_alpha   90.00
_cell.angle_beta   90.00
_cell.angle_gamma   90.00
#
_symmetry.space_group_name_H-M   'P 1'
#
loop_
_entity.id
_entity.type
_entity.pdbx_description
1 polymer ?
#
loop_
_entity_poly.entity_id
_entity_poly.type
_entity_poly.pdbx_seq_one_letter_code
_entity_poly.pdbx_strand_id
1 'polypeptide(L)' 'MRNLKLLMFPIAWTFSGNLNYLSNELGYLYWKRYPFNLLPPCFQPHKLVELNFCGSKIKQLWEGRKVV' A
#
# COMPACT_ATOMS: atom_id res chain seq x y z
N MET A 1 8.98 6.64 -8.26
CA MET A 1 8.63 5.65 -9.31
C MET A 1 7.16 5.86 -9.69
N ARG A 2 6.87 6.56 -10.80
CA ARG A 2 5.48 7.00 -11.09
C ARG A 2 4.62 5.98 -11.85
N ASN A 3 5.24 5.05 -12.60
CA ASN A 3 4.56 4.06 -13.44
C ASN A 3 4.76 2.62 -12.97
N LEU A 4 4.91 2.43 -11.66
CA LEU A 4 5.21 1.12 -11.10
C LEU A 4 3.94 0.29 -11.04
N LYS A 5 3.94 -0.88 -11.69
CA LYS A 5 2.77 -1.77 -11.76
C LYS A 5 2.77 -2.90 -10.72
N LEU A 6 3.94 -3.27 -10.24
CA LEU A 6 4.12 -4.34 -9.27
C LEU A 6 5.12 -3.91 -8.20
N LEU A 7 4.73 -4.04 -6.94
CA LEU A 7 5.59 -3.82 -5.78
C LEU A 7 5.50 -5.03 -4.85
N MET A 8 6.64 -5.65 -4.57
CA MET A 8 6.71 -6.90 -3.84
C MET A 8 7.82 -6.87 -2.78
N PHE A 9 7.43 -6.95 -1.51
CA PHE A 9 8.30 -7.11 -0.35
C PHE A 9 7.90 -8.38 0.42
N PRO A 10 8.44 -9.55 0.03
CA PRO A 10 7.98 -10.83 0.55
C PRO A 10 8.63 -11.24 1.88
N ILE A 11 9.73 -10.58 2.25
CA ILE A 11 10.51 -10.87 3.45
C ILE A 11 10.21 -9.83 4.52
N ALA A 12 10.21 -10.26 5.78
CA ALA A 12 10.05 -9.40 6.95
C ALA A 12 11.31 -8.53 7.17
N TRP A 13 11.44 -7.44 6.43
CA TRP A 13 12.46 -6.42 6.66
C TRP A 13 11.91 -5.27 7.50
N THR A 14 12.74 -4.74 8.41
CA THR A 14 12.43 -3.49 9.09
C THR A 14 12.60 -2.34 8.11
N PHE A 15 11.49 -1.77 7.66
CA PHE A 15 11.50 -0.55 6.86
C PHE A 15 11.86 0.64 7.74
N SER A 16 12.97 1.32 7.45
CA SER A 16 13.37 2.58 8.06
C SER A 16 13.14 3.72 7.07
N GLY A 17 12.11 4.51 7.27
CA GLY A 17 11.80 5.65 6.40
C GLY A 17 10.33 6.06 6.45
N ASN A 18 9.97 7.01 5.60
CA ASN A 18 8.60 7.44 5.42
C ASN A 18 8.08 7.00 4.05
N LEU A 19 6.84 6.49 4.00
CA LEU A 19 6.18 6.12 2.76
C LEU A 19 5.13 7.18 2.40
N ASN A 20 5.56 8.22 1.70
CA ASN A 20 4.70 9.34 1.30
C ASN A 20 4.01 9.12 -0.05
N TYR A 21 4.43 8.11 -0.81
CA TYR A 21 3.95 7.90 -2.17
C TYR A 21 3.96 6.42 -2.56
N LEU A 22 2.86 5.98 -3.18
CA LEU A 22 2.76 4.75 -3.94
C LEU A 22 2.25 5.11 -5.35
N SER A 23 2.69 4.38 -6.37
CA SER A 23 2.28 4.64 -7.75
C SER A 23 0.82 4.26 -7.94
N ASN A 24 0.01 5.15 -8.50
CA ASN A 24 -1.38 4.88 -8.85
C ASN A 24 -1.53 3.88 -10.02
N GLU A 25 -0.42 3.50 -10.65
CA GLU A 25 -0.36 2.46 -11.68
C GLU A 25 -0.19 1.06 -11.10
N LEU A 26 -0.09 0.91 -9.77
CA LEU A 26 0.07 -0.39 -9.12
C LEU A 26 -1.15 -1.27 -9.37
N GLY A 27 -0.90 -2.41 -9.99
CA GLY A 27 -1.82 -3.53 -10.10
C GLY A 27 -1.64 -4.55 -8.98
N TYR A 28 -0.41 -4.76 -8.51
CA TYR A 28 -0.11 -5.76 -7.49
C TYR A 28 0.77 -5.17 -6.40
N LEU A 29 0.32 -5.29 -5.14
CA LEU A 29 1.04 -4.81 -3.98
C LEU A 29 1.09 -5.89 -2.90
N TYR A 30 2.25 -6.53 -2.77
CA TYR A 30 2.54 -7.48 -1.69
C TYR A 30 3.59 -6.87 -0.76
N TRP A 31 3.27 -6.73 0.52
CA TRP A 31 4.21 -6.19 1.51
C TRP A 31 4.03 -6.86 2.86
N LYS A 32 4.86 -7.88 3.11
CA LYS A 32 4.86 -8.61 4.38
C LYS A 32 5.29 -7.68 5.52
N ARG A 33 4.57 -7.70 6.63
CA ARG A 33 4.82 -6.84 7.80
C ARG A 33 4.86 -5.34 7.46
N TYR A 34 3.99 -4.88 6.56
CA TYR A 34 3.84 -3.46 6.27
C TYR A 34 3.72 -2.64 7.59
N PRO A 35 4.61 -1.65 7.82
CA PRO A 35 4.83 -1.09 9.15
C PRO A 35 3.87 0.05 9.50
N PHE A 36 3.16 0.60 8.52
CA PHE A 36 2.30 1.77 8.69
C PHE A 36 0.85 1.38 8.95
N ASN A 37 0.14 2.26 9.65
CA ASN A 37 -1.27 2.05 9.97
C ASN A 37 -2.20 2.36 8.79
N LEU A 38 -1.69 3.10 7.79
CA LEU A 38 -2.44 3.68 6.67
C LEU A 38 -1.61 3.59 5.37
N LEU A 39 -2.30 3.64 4.23
CA LEU A 39 -1.67 3.89 2.94
C LEU A 39 -1.39 5.39 2.76
N PRO A 40 -0.47 5.77 1.84
CA PRO A 40 -0.26 7.18 1.53
C PRO A 40 -1.56 7.83 1.05
N PRO A 41 -1.92 9.04 1.53
CA PRO A 41 -3.21 9.66 1.23
C PRO A 41 -3.41 9.99 -0.25
N CYS A 42 -2.32 10.19 -1.00
CA CYS A 42 -2.37 10.44 -2.44
C CYS A 42 -2.49 9.16 -3.29
N PHE A 43 -2.42 7.97 -2.66
CA PHE A 43 -2.53 6.71 -3.37
C PHE A 43 -3.96 6.44 -3.78
N GLN A 44 -4.18 6.26 -5.08
CA GLN A 44 -5.47 5.98 -5.67
C GLN A 44 -5.47 4.56 -6.26
N PRO A 45 -6.06 3.58 -5.58
CA PRO A 45 -5.95 2.16 -5.95
C PRO A 45 -6.90 1.76 -7.10
N HIS A 46 -7.23 2.65 -8.04
CA HIS A 46 -8.18 2.36 -9.13
C HIS A 46 -7.73 1.21 -10.04
N LYS A 47 -6.42 1.00 -10.16
CA LYS A 47 -5.81 -0.05 -10.98
C LYS A 47 -5.37 -1.27 -10.17
N LEU A 48 -5.56 -1.25 -8.85
CA LEU A 48 -5.11 -2.29 -7.96
C LEU A 48 -5.96 -3.55 -8.14
N VAL A 49 -5.32 -4.64 -8.53
CA VAL A 49 -5.92 -5.96 -8.72
C VAL A 49 -5.79 -6.77 -7.44
N GLU A 50 -4.61 -6.76 -6.82
CA GLU A 50 -4.35 -7.53 -5.61
C GLU A 50 -3.57 -6.73 -4.56
N LEU A 51 -4.01 -6.85 -3.31
CA LEU A 51 -3.38 -6.28 -2.12
C LEU A 51 -3.15 -7.38 -1.09
N ASN A 52 -1.90 -7.56 -0.66
CA ASN A 52 -1.58 -8.49 0.42
C ASN A 52 -0.58 -7.86 1.40
N PHE A 53 -1.06 -7.62 2.61
CA PHE A 53 -0.30 -7.09 3.73
C PHE A 53 -0.27 -8.06 4.92
N CYS A 54 0.06 -9.32 4.66
CA CYS A 54 0.16 -10.34 5.72
C CYS A 54 1.08 -9.89 6.87
N GLY A 55 0.56 -9.95 8.10
CA GLY A 55 1.28 -9.58 9.32
C GLY A 55 1.59 -8.09 9.46
N SER A 56 0.86 -7.22 8.75
CA SER A 56 1.02 -5.76 8.82
C SER A 56 0.36 -5.13 10.04
N LYS A 57 0.69 -3.86 10.29
CA LYS A 57 0.05 -3.00 11.30
C LYS A 57 -1.08 -2.14 10.72
N ILE A 58 -1.49 -2.39 9.47
CA ILE A 58 -2.49 -1.56 8.80
C ILE A 58 -3.83 -1.64 9.55
N LYS A 59 -4.40 -0.49 9.87
CA LYS A 59 -5.68 -0.38 10.59
C LYS A 59 -6.81 0.02 9.65
N GLN A 60 -6.48 0.78 8.62
CA GLN A 60 -7.44 1.29 7.65
C GLN A 60 -6.76 1.38 6.28
N LEU A 61 -7.43 0.86 5.26
CA LEU A 61 -6.89 0.81 3.90
C LEU A 61 -7.11 2.12 3.14
N TRP A 62 -8.26 2.75 3.31
CA TRP A 62 -8.63 4.03 2.70
C TRP A 62 -9.57 4.80 3.61
N GLU A 63 -9.55 6.13 3.53
CA GLU A 63 -10.64 6.96 4.04
C GLU A 63 -11.83 6.74 3.11
N GLY A 64 -12.80 5.93 3.57
CA GLY A 64 -14.02 5.73 2.82
C GLY A 64 -14.69 7.07 2.58
N ARG A 65 -15.09 7.35 1.33
CA ARG A 65 -16.18 8.31 1.13
C ARG A 65 -17.39 7.71 1.81
N LYS A 66 -17.88 8.35 2.86
CA LYS A 66 -19.23 8.09 3.37
C LYS A 66 -20.16 8.38 2.19
N VAL A 67 -20.71 7.34 1.56
CA VAL A 67 -21.80 7.53 0.60
C VAL A 67 -22.98 7.93 1.48
N VAL A 68 -23.27 9.22 1.50
CA VAL A 68 -24.48 9.79 2.12
C VAL A 68 -25.63 9.60 1.16
#